data_AF-A0A926IK92-F1
#
_entry.id   AF-A0A926IK92-F1
#
_cell.length_a   1.000
_cell.length_b   1.000
_cell.length_c   1.000
_cell.angle_alpha   90.00
_cell.angle_beta   90.00
_cell.angle_gamma   90.00
#
_symmetry.space_group_name_H-M   'P 1'
#
loop_
_entity.id
_entity.type
_entity.pdbx_description
1 polymer ?
#
loop_
_entity_poly.entity_id
_entity_poly.type
_entity_poly.pdbx_seq_one_letter_code
_entity_poly.pdbx_strand_id
1 'polypeptide(L)'
;MRRASFLLIIAILLCTYGVCYGESLNITGEAAILIDYDTKAILYEKNMNEQLYPASTTKMITAILAIERGNLDDIITIDQEVVSLTKGSHIALEPGEKLTLRELLYALLVQSANDSAFAIGKYVSGSINGFVNLMNEKAKEIGAINTNFVNPNGLHVDDHVSTAYDLAMIAQYAMQNDIFREYVNTVSHTIEPTNIKTEARYLKSTNKLLYSNELINLDGKNVPIKYKNASGVKTGYTSQAQNCLVSYVEENNQRLIAVVLKSSGNDVYSDTHRLLDYGFNNFRNTPIGYVNEFVDNVKISKGLQPVVAGILDKSFVYPLLNGNIENVERKIVYNDDLVAPIKKGDVLGKVEYFIDGQSIGESNIISTMDVALDPMTKTLNKILDKWYLFVFAIIIISRILVLKSKKRKRRHRRRSYAPYV
;
A
#
# COMPACT_ATOMS: atom_id res chain seq x y z
N MET A 1 -33.08 27.74 15.52
CA MET A 1 -31.67 27.42 15.20
C MET A 1 -31.40 25.91 15.17
N ARG A 2 -31.68 25.12 16.22
CA ARG A 2 -31.38 23.66 16.23
C ARG A 2 -32.05 22.81 15.13
N ARG A 3 -33.26 23.17 14.67
CA ARG A 3 -33.94 22.44 13.56
C ARG A 3 -33.38 22.76 12.17
N ALA A 4 -32.84 23.96 11.96
CA ALA A 4 -32.21 24.35 10.70
C ALA A 4 -30.82 23.69 10.56
N SER A 5 -30.08 23.55 11.66
CA SER A 5 -28.79 22.83 11.68
C SER A 5 -28.93 21.34 11.40
N PHE A 6 -30.04 20.70 11.83
CA PHE A 6 -30.27 19.27 11.59
C PHE A 6 -30.65 18.97 10.13
N LEU A 7 -31.42 19.86 9.48
CA LEU A 7 -31.74 19.75 8.06
C LEU A 7 -30.52 20.00 7.15
N LEU A 8 -29.60 20.89 7.56
CA LEU A 8 -28.35 21.13 6.83
C LEU A 8 -27.41 19.92 6.87
N ILE A 9 -27.36 19.19 8.00
CA ILE A 9 -26.55 17.97 8.14
C ILE A 9 -27.12 16.82 7.29
N ILE A 10 -28.45 16.69 7.21
CA ILE A 10 -29.11 15.71 6.32
C ILE A 10 -28.90 16.08 4.84
N ALA A 11 -28.93 17.36 4.49
CA ALA A 11 -28.68 17.82 3.13
C ALA A 11 -27.21 17.59 2.70
N ILE A 12 -26.24 17.76 3.62
CA ILE A 12 -24.82 17.46 3.36
C ILE A 12 -24.59 15.95 3.22
N LEU A 13 -25.31 15.11 3.98
CA LEU A 13 -25.26 13.65 3.85
C LEU A 13 -25.93 13.11 2.57
N LEU A 14 -26.85 13.87 1.96
CA LEU A 14 -27.52 13.50 0.71
C LEU A 14 -26.79 13.99 -0.55
N CYS A 15 -25.82 14.89 -0.42
CA CYS A 15 -25.08 15.48 -1.55
C CYS A 15 -23.69 14.87 -1.81
N THR A 16 -23.28 13.82 -1.11
CA THR A 16 -21.96 13.18 -1.32
C THR A 16 -22.00 11.90 -2.17
N TYR A 17 -23.14 11.58 -2.80
CA TYR A 17 -23.13 10.59 -3.87
C TYR A 17 -22.65 11.28 -5.15
N GLY A 18 -21.33 11.42 -5.28
CA GLY A 18 -20.71 11.62 -6.59
C GLY A 18 -21.10 10.43 -7.45
N VAL A 19 -22.11 10.60 -8.30
CA VAL A 19 -22.44 9.63 -9.34
C VAL A 19 -21.33 9.74 -10.38
N CYS A 20 -20.28 8.95 -10.21
CA CYS A 20 -19.31 8.71 -11.25
C CYS A 20 -20.02 7.90 -12.35
N TYR A 21 -20.23 8.50 -13.52
CA TYR A 21 -20.65 7.78 -14.72
C TYR A 21 -19.46 6.94 -15.23
N GLY A 22 -19.15 5.86 -14.53
CA GLY A 22 -18.41 4.75 -15.10
C GLY A 22 -19.36 3.94 -16.00
N GLU A 23 -18.85 3.41 -17.11
CA GLU A 23 -19.57 2.34 -17.82
C GLU A 23 -19.94 1.24 -16.81
N SER A 24 -21.22 0.91 -16.71
CA SER A 24 -21.66 -0.19 -15.85
C SER A 24 -21.22 -1.50 -16.49
N LEU A 25 -20.05 -2.01 -16.09
CA LEU A 25 -19.60 -3.34 -16.50
C LEU A 25 -20.58 -4.39 -15.97
N ASN A 26 -21.05 -5.27 -16.85
CA ASN A 26 -21.86 -6.40 -16.47
C ASN A 26 -20.97 -7.54 -15.97
N ILE A 27 -20.61 -7.47 -14.69
CA ILE A 27 -19.81 -8.49 -14.00
C ILE A 27 -20.76 -9.51 -13.36
N THR A 28 -20.60 -10.79 -13.72
CA THR A 28 -21.44 -11.89 -13.23
C THR A 28 -21.07 -12.34 -11.81
N GLY A 29 -19.79 -12.29 -11.44
CA GLY A 29 -19.32 -12.62 -10.10
C GLY A 29 -19.97 -11.74 -9.02
N GLU A 30 -20.15 -12.28 -7.81
CA GLU A 30 -20.77 -11.55 -6.71
C GLU A 30 -19.93 -10.35 -6.26
N ALA A 31 -18.61 -10.50 -6.24
CA ALA A 31 -17.67 -9.41 -5.96
C ALA A 31 -16.55 -9.34 -7.00
N ALA A 32 -16.09 -8.13 -7.29
CA ALA A 32 -14.96 -7.88 -8.16
C ALA A 32 -14.23 -6.58 -7.83
N ILE A 33 -12.96 -6.51 -8.19
CA ILE A 33 -12.16 -5.28 -8.13
C ILE A 33 -11.13 -5.28 -9.26
N LEU A 34 -10.83 -4.09 -9.78
CA LEU A 34 -9.69 -3.82 -10.64
C LEU A 34 -8.84 -2.73 -9.99
N ILE A 35 -7.56 -3.00 -9.82
CA ILE A 35 -6.61 -2.01 -9.30
C ILE A 35 -5.44 -1.80 -10.27
N ASP A 36 -4.89 -0.60 -10.26
CA ASP A 36 -3.54 -0.37 -10.75
C ASP A 36 -2.53 -0.92 -9.74
N TYR A 37 -1.61 -1.75 -10.21
CA TYR A 37 -0.64 -2.46 -9.38
C TYR A 37 0.33 -1.53 -8.65
N ASP A 38 0.72 -0.44 -9.30
CA ASP A 38 1.78 0.47 -8.83
C ASP A 38 1.28 1.44 -7.77
N THR A 39 0.12 2.01 -8.02
CA THR A 39 -0.49 3.04 -7.18
C THR A 39 -1.49 2.47 -6.19
N LYS A 40 -1.93 1.22 -6.39
CA LYS A 40 -3.05 0.58 -5.68
C LYS A 40 -4.39 1.30 -5.86
N ALA A 41 -4.48 2.21 -6.83
CA ALA A 41 -5.71 2.93 -7.14
C ALA A 41 -6.78 1.95 -7.61
N ILE A 42 -7.99 2.10 -7.09
CA ILE A 42 -9.15 1.31 -7.47
C ILE A 42 -9.74 1.91 -8.74
N LEU A 43 -9.71 1.14 -9.83
CA LEU A 43 -10.21 1.55 -11.13
C LEU A 43 -11.68 1.12 -11.33
N TYR A 44 -12.05 -0.01 -10.74
CA TYR A 44 -13.41 -0.52 -10.71
C TYR A 44 -13.64 -1.33 -9.44
N GLU A 45 -14.85 -1.25 -8.86
CA GLU A 45 -15.28 -2.13 -7.79
C GLU A 45 -16.73 -2.61 -7.95
N LYS A 46 -16.99 -3.81 -7.44
CA LYS A 46 -18.31 -4.37 -7.17
C LYS A 46 -18.22 -5.17 -5.88
N ASN A 47 -18.92 -4.74 -4.83
CA ASN A 47 -18.92 -5.41 -3.52
C ASN A 47 -17.51 -5.77 -3.02
N MET A 48 -16.49 -4.92 -3.24
CA MET A 48 -15.09 -5.35 -3.10
C MET A 48 -14.71 -5.77 -1.66
N ASN A 49 -15.46 -5.29 -0.67
CA ASN A 49 -15.29 -5.57 0.76
C ASN A 49 -16.23 -6.67 1.28
N GLU A 50 -17.03 -7.30 0.43
CA GLU A 50 -17.89 -8.42 0.82
C GLU A 50 -17.05 -9.65 1.14
N GLN A 51 -17.31 -10.26 2.30
CA GLN A 51 -16.63 -11.48 2.72
C GLN A 51 -17.19 -12.68 1.97
N LEU A 52 -16.34 -13.31 1.16
CA LEU A 52 -16.66 -14.49 0.37
C LEU A 52 -15.58 -15.56 0.56
N TYR A 53 -15.88 -16.78 0.13
CA TYR A 53 -14.93 -17.88 0.19
C TYR A 53 -13.84 -17.72 -0.90
N PRO A 54 -12.55 -17.60 -0.54
CA PRO A 54 -11.47 -17.38 -1.50
C PRO A 54 -11.11 -18.62 -2.32
N ALA A 55 -11.50 -19.82 -1.87
CA ALA A 55 -11.04 -21.09 -2.43
C ALA A 55 -9.50 -21.10 -2.62
N SER A 56 -8.98 -21.77 -3.65
CA SER A 56 -7.52 -21.88 -3.88
C SER A 56 -6.78 -20.56 -4.14
N THR A 57 -7.45 -19.40 -4.21
CA THR A 57 -6.73 -18.10 -4.22
C THR A 57 -5.96 -17.87 -2.91
N THR A 58 -6.36 -18.54 -1.82
CA THR A 58 -5.60 -18.66 -0.56
C THR A 58 -4.15 -19.11 -0.78
N LYS A 59 -3.87 -19.91 -1.81
CA LYS A 59 -2.51 -20.42 -2.05
C LYS A 59 -1.51 -19.32 -2.41
N MET A 60 -1.96 -18.11 -2.76
CA MET A 60 -1.08 -16.95 -2.94
C MET A 60 -0.34 -16.59 -1.65
N ILE A 61 -1.07 -16.48 -0.52
CA ILE A 61 -0.44 -16.15 0.77
C ILE A 61 0.45 -17.31 1.26
N THR A 62 0.04 -18.55 1.00
CA THR A 62 0.83 -19.75 1.34
C THR A 62 2.17 -19.75 0.60
N ALA A 63 2.15 -19.47 -0.70
CA ALA A 63 3.35 -19.47 -1.53
C ALA A 63 4.30 -18.32 -1.16
N ILE A 64 3.80 -17.10 -0.98
CA ILE A 64 4.69 -15.96 -0.68
C ILE A 64 5.36 -16.14 0.69
N LEU A 65 4.65 -16.64 1.70
CA LEU A 65 5.25 -16.96 3.00
C LEU A 65 6.32 -18.05 2.91
N ALA A 66 6.12 -19.05 2.05
CA ALA A 66 7.10 -20.10 1.83
C ALA A 66 8.37 -19.58 1.14
N ILE A 67 8.21 -18.68 0.16
CA ILE A 67 9.34 -18.03 -0.53
C ILE A 67 10.12 -17.12 0.44
N GLU A 68 9.43 -16.39 1.33
CA GLU A 68 10.07 -15.46 2.27
C GLU A 68 10.80 -16.16 3.42
N ARG A 69 10.31 -17.33 3.85
CA ARG A 69 10.78 -17.99 5.09
C ARG A 69 11.52 -19.30 4.85
N GLY A 70 11.40 -19.88 3.66
CA GLY A 70 12.03 -21.13 3.30
C GLY A 70 13.26 -20.94 2.42
N ASN A 71 13.96 -22.05 2.20
CA ASN A 71 14.96 -22.16 1.14
C ASN A 71 14.42 -23.10 0.06
N LEU A 72 14.43 -22.64 -1.20
CA LEU A 72 13.83 -23.38 -2.32
C LEU A 72 14.44 -24.77 -2.52
N ASP A 73 15.69 -24.96 -2.10
CA ASP A 73 16.43 -26.20 -2.29
C ASP A 73 16.32 -27.15 -1.08
N ASP A 74 15.61 -26.75 -0.02
CA ASP A 74 15.38 -27.61 1.14
C ASP A 74 14.52 -28.82 0.77
N ILE A 75 14.96 -29.99 1.21
CA ILE A 75 14.24 -31.26 1.01
C ILE A 75 13.22 -31.44 2.12
N ILE A 76 11.95 -31.48 1.75
CA ILE A 76 10.81 -31.69 2.63
C ILE A 76 10.41 -33.17 2.53
N THR A 77 10.40 -33.84 3.68
CA THR A 77 9.88 -35.21 3.79
C THR A 77 8.40 -35.14 4.15
N ILE A 78 7.55 -35.73 3.31
CA ILE A 78 6.11 -35.72 3.51
C ILE A 78 5.75 -36.63 4.68
N ASP A 79 4.96 -36.13 5.62
CA ASP A 79 4.46 -36.92 6.75
C ASP A 79 3.05 -37.44 6.52
N GLN A 80 2.63 -38.38 7.38
CA GLN A 80 1.31 -39.02 7.30
C GLN A 80 0.15 -38.03 7.47
N GLU A 81 0.32 -36.97 8.26
CA GLU A 81 -0.73 -35.99 8.54
C GLU A 81 -1.08 -35.18 7.29
N VAL A 82 -0.09 -34.78 6.49
CA VAL A 82 -0.30 -34.12 5.18
C VAL A 82 -1.25 -34.94 4.32
N VAL A 83 -1.00 -36.24 4.21
CA VAL A 83 -1.81 -37.15 3.39
C VAL A 83 -3.22 -37.31 3.96
N SER A 84 -3.34 -37.45 5.28
CA SER A 84 -4.64 -37.60 5.95
C SER A 84 -5.53 -36.35 5.88
N LEU A 85 -4.95 -35.15 5.85
CA LEU A 85 -5.68 -33.89 5.72
C LEU A 85 -6.06 -33.55 4.27
N THR A 86 -5.39 -34.15 3.29
CA THR A 86 -5.55 -33.80 1.88
C THR A 86 -6.90 -34.25 1.32
N LYS A 87 -7.60 -33.32 0.67
CA LYS A 87 -8.82 -33.54 -0.11
C LYS A 87 -8.78 -32.65 -1.35
N GLY A 88 -9.53 -32.98 -2.40
CA GLY A 88 -9.60 -32.17 -3.62
C GLY A 88 -8.33 -32.25 -4.48
N SER A 89 -7.96 -31.17 -5.17
CA SER A 89 -6.78 -31.17 -6.06
C SER A 89 -5.50 -31.50 -5.29
N HIS A 90 -4.69 -32.42 -5.79
CA HIS A 90 -3.47 -32.89 -5.15
C HIS A 90 -2.54 -33.56 -6.19
N ILE A 91 -1.26 -33.74 -5.85
CA ILE A 91 -0.29 -34.51 -6.67
C ILE A 91 -0.01 -35.91 -6.11
N ALA A 92 -0.87 -36.36 -5.19
CA ALA A 92 -0.84 -37.68 -4.56
C ALA A 92 0.49 -37.94 -3.85
N LEU A 93 0.95 -36.96 -3.05
CA LEU A 93 2.11 -37.11 -2.17
C LEU A 93 1.94 -38.29 -1.21
N GLU A 94 3.03 -39.02 -0.96
CA GLU A 94 3.04 -40.18 -0.05
C GLU A 94 3.90 -39.98 1.20
N PRO A 95 3.57 -40.61 2.34
CA PRO A 95 4.39 -40.51 3.54
C PRO A 95 5.82 -41.04 3.29
N GLY A 96 6.82 -40.26 3.69
CA GLY A 96 8.24 -40.54 3.45
C GLY A 96 8.76 -40.07 2.08
N GLU A 97 7.89 -39.57 1.21
CA GLU A 97 8.30 -38.98 -0.07
C GLU A 97 9.11 -37.71 0.17
N LYS A 98 10.13 -37.47 -0.65
CA LYS A 98 11.03 -36.33 -0.54
C LYS A 98 10.95 -35.48 -1.80
N LEU A 99 10.62 -34.20 -1.62
CA LEU A 99 10.64 -33.18 -2.67
C LEU A 99 11.30 -31.91 -2.14
N THR A 100 11.88 -31.11 -3.03
CA THR A 100 12.33 -29.77 -2.64
C THR A 100 11.15 -28.83 -2.44
N LEU A 101 11.35 -27.75 -1.67
CA LEU A 101 10.35 -26.67 -1.57
C LEU A 101 9.98 -26.11 -2.95
N ARG A 102 10.95 -26.04 -3.87
CA ARG A 102 10.75 -25.64 -5.27
C ARG A 102 9.69 -26.47 -5.98
N GLU A 103 9.77 -27.79 -5.91
CA GLU A 103 8.80 -28.69 -6.56
C GLU A 103 7.41 -28.59 -5.92
N LEU A 104 7.37 -28.43 -4.59
CA LEU A 104 6.11 -28.24 -3.88
C LEU A 104 5.44 -26.91 -4.24
N LEU A 105 6.20 -25.84 -4.49
CA LEU A 105 5.68 -24.55 -4.97
C LEU A 105 5.13 -24.64 -6.40
N TYR A 106 5.77 -25.37 -7.32
CA TYR A 106 5.19 -25.63 -8.65
C TYR A 106 3.89 -26.42 -8.52
N ALA A 107 3.85 -27.48 -7.71
CA ALA A 107 2.61 -28.22 -7.45
C ALA A 107 1.51 -27.32 -6.85
N LEU A 108 1.86 -26.44 -5.91
CA LEU A 108 0.95 -25.51 -5.24
C LEU A 108 0.36 -24.48 -6.22
N LEU A 109 1.17 -23.87 -7.08
CA LEU A 109 0.74 -22.73 -7.90
C LEU A 109 0.28 -23.13 -9.30
N VAL A 110 0.89 -24.16 -9.90
CA VAL A 110 0.56 -24.64 -11.25
C VAL A 110 -0.65 -25.58 -11.20
N GLN A 111 -0.57 -26.67 -10.43
CA GLN A 111 -1.63 -27.69 -10.34
C GLN A 111 -2.65 -27.40 -9.22
N SER A 112 -2.42 -26.35 -8.42
CA SER A 112 -3.27 -26.00 -7.29
C SER A 112 -3.36 -27.11 -6.22
N ALA A 113 -2.27 -27.83 -5.98
CA ALA A 113 -2.22 -29.02 -5.14
C ALA A 113 -2.37 -28.70 -3.63
N ASN A 114 -3.32 -29.36 -2.96
CA ASN A 114 -3.68 -29.15 -1.56
C ASN A 114 -2.73 -29.87 -0.59
N ASP A 115 -2.21 -31.03 -0.98
CA ASP A 115 -1.16 -31.77 -0.26
C ASP A 115 0.11 -30.91 -0.15
N SER A 116 0.54 -30.27 -1.26
CA SER A 116 1.67 -29.35 -1.22
C SER A 116 1.46 -28.16 -0.28
N ALA A 117 0.26 -27.62 -0.20
CA ALA A 117 -0.05 -26.53 0.72
C ALA A 117 0.12 -26.92 2.20
N PHE A 118 -0.35 -28.12 2.57
CA PHE A 118 -0.16 -28.64 3.92
C PHE A 118 1.33 -28.94 4.22
N ALA A 119 2.03 -29.58 3.27
CA ALA A 119 3.46 -29.87 3.41
C ALA A 119 4.28 -28.59 3.61
N ILE A 120 4.04 -27.57 2.77
CA ILE A 120 4.67 -26.25 2.87
C ILE A 120 4.36 -25.59 4.21
N GLY A 121 3.09 -25.58 4.62
CA GLY A 121 2.69 -24.96 5.89
C GLY A 121 3.39 -25.59 7.09
N LYS A 122 3.48 -26.93 7.13
CA LYS A 122 4.21 -27.64 8.19
C LYS A 122 5.71 -27.38 8.14
N TYR A 123 6.32 -27.35 6.96
CA TYR A 123 7.74 -27.04 6.83
C TYR A 123 8.07 -25.63 7.34
N VAL A 124 7.27 -24.62 6.97
CA VAL A 124 7.54 -23.22 7.34
C VAL A 124 7.32 -22.94 8.84
N SER A 125 6.33 -23.58 9.47
CA SER A 125 5.91 -23.21 10.85
C SER A 125 5.93 -24.35 11.86
N GLY A 126 6.36 -25.55 11.46
CA GLY A 126 6.32 -26.77 12.27
C GLY A 126 4.93 -27.35 12.50
N SER A 127 3.85 -26.59 12.24
CA SER A 127 2.47 -27.03 12.39
C SER A 127 1.52 -26.23 11.49
N ILE A 128 0.37 -26.80 11.15
CA ILE A 128 -0.67 -26.12 10.36
C ILE A 128 -1.24 -24.91 11.09
N ASN A 129 -1.51 -25.03 12.39
CA ASN A 129 -2.04 -23.91 13.19
C ASN A 129 -1.03 -22.75 13.27
N GLY A 130 0.27 -23.07 13.46
CA GLY A 130 1.33 -22.06 13.43
C GLY A 130 1.38 -21.33 12.08
N PHE A 131 1.23 -22.07 10.98
CA PHE A 131 1.23 -21.47 9.65
C PHE A 131 0.00 -20.60 9.39
N VAL A 132 -1.19 -21.04 9.82
CA VAL A 132 -2.42 -20.25 9.73
C VAL A 132 -2.30 -18.92 10.49
N ASN A 133 -1.65 -18.91 11.65
CA ASN A 133 -1.36 -17.67 12.37
C ASN A 133 -0.48 -16.74 11.54
N LEU A 134 0.60 -17.26 10.93
CA LEU A 134 1.47 -16.47 10.04
C LEU A 134 0.73 -15.93 8.82
N MET A 135 -0.19 -16.71 8.23
CA MET A 135 -1.02 -16.26 7.11
C MET A 135 -1.87 -15.05 7.50
N ASN A 136 -2.53 -15.09 8.65
CA ASN A 136 -3.37 -14.02 9.13
C ASN A 136 -2.58 -12.79 9.61
N GLU A 137 -1.41 -12.99 10.21
CA GLU A 137 -0.47 -11.92 10.55
C GLU A 137 0.00 -11.18 9.29
N LYS A 138 0.44 -11.92 8.27
CA LYS A 138 0.88 -11.36 7.00
C LYS A 138 -0.26 -10.66 6.27
N ALA A 139 -1.47 -11.24 6.26
CA ALA A 139 -2.65 -10.61 5.66
C ALA A 139 -2.90 -9.22 6.25
N LYS A 140 -2.89 -9.09 7.59
CA LYS A 140 -3.05 -7.80 8.28
C LYS A 140 -1.90 -6.84 7.97
N GLU A 141 -0.67 -7.32 7.95
CA GLU A 141 0.53 -6.53 7.64
C GLU A 141 0.43 -5.85 6.26
N ILE A 142 -0.10 -6.56 5.26
CA ILE A 142 -0.17 -6.09 3.87
C ILE A 142 -1.50 -5.41 3.52
N GLY A 143 -2.38 -5.20 4.50
CA GLY A 143 -3.64 -4.47 4.34
C GLY A 143 -4.88 -5.32 4.03
N ALA A 144 -4.77 -6.65 3.99
CA ALA A 144 -5.89 -7.58 3.86
C ALA A 144 -6.57 -7.84 5.22
N ILE A 145 -7.24 -6.81 5.75
CA ILE A 145 -7.73 -6.77 7.14
C ILE A 145 -9.09 -7.44 7.35
N ASN A 146 -9.84 -7.73 6.28
CA ASN A 146 -11.15 -8.37 6.30
C ASN A 146 -11.06 -9.87 5.97
N THR A 147 -9.86 -10.44 6.03
CA THR A 147 -9.53 -11.82 5.70
C THR A 147 -9.31 -12.66 6.95
N ASN A 148 -9.79 -13.89 6.92
CA ASN A 148 -9.51 -14.92 7.91
C ASN A 148 -9.21 -16.25 7.22
N PHE A 149 -7.95 -16.67 7.27
CA PHE A 149 -7.53 -18.00 6.84
C PHE A 149 -7.61 -18.99 8.00
N VAL A 150 -8.06 -20.21 7.70
CA VAL A 150 -8.10 -21.33 8.67
C VAL A 150 -7.35 -22.58 8.20
N ASN A 151 -6.83 -22.55 6.97
CA ASN A 151 -6.03 -23.62 6.37
C ASN A 151 -5.14 -23.03 5.25
N PRO A 152 -4.07 -23.72 4.82
CA PRO A 152 -3.13 -23.18 3.82
C PRO A 152 -3.60 -23.33 2.37
N ASN A 153 -4.75 -23.94 2.11
CA ASN A 153 -5.11 -24.40 0.77
C ASN A 153 -6.42 -23.83 0.21
N GLY A 154 -7.27 -23.25 1.04
CA GLY A 154 -8.57 -22.72 0.63
C GLY A 154 -9.68 -23.76 0.51
N LEU A 155 -9.51 -24.95 1.10
CA LEU A 155 -10.64 -25.85 1.30
C LEU A 155 -11.70 -25.16 2.15
N HIS A 156 -12.96 -25.36 1.80
CA HIS A 156 -14.07 -24.67 2.44
C HIS A 156 -14.20 -25.06 3.92
N VAL A 157 -14.25 -24.02 4.75
CA VAL A 157 -14.63 -23.97 6.16
C VAL A 157 -15.37 -22.66 6.33
N ASP A 158 -16.43 -22.60 7.12
CA ASP A 158 -17.34 -21.44 7.18
C ASP A 158 -16.61 -20.12 7.51
N ASP A 159 -15.62 -20.16 8.40
CA ASP A 159 -14.83 -18.96 8.77
C ASP A 159 -13.64 -18.70 7.82
N HIS A 160 -13.43 -19.51 6.77
CA HIS A 160 -12.36 -19.30 5.79
C HIS A 160 -12.78 -18.26 4.74
N VAL A 161 -12.62 -16.97 5.03
CA VAL A 161 -13.15 -15.88 4.21
C VAL A 161 -12.09 -14.85 3.83
N SER A 162 -12.34 -14.15 2.73
CA SER A 162 -11.55 -13.02 2.24
C SER A 162 -12.47 -12.07 1.49
N THR A 163 -11.96 -10.92 1.05
CA THR A 163 -12.67 -10.00 0.15
C THR A 163 -11.96 -9.89 -1.19
N ALA A 164 -12.61 -9.30 -2.20
CA ALA A 164 -11.96 -9.03 -3.47
C ALA A 164 -10.80 -8.02 -3.31
N TYR A 165 -11.01 -6.99 -2.48
CA TYR A 165 -9.98 -6.01 -2.13
C TYR A 165 -8.76 -6.66 -1.46
N ASP A 166 -9.00 -7.51 -0.45
CA ASP A 166 -7.94 -8.16 0.31
C ASP A 166 -7.12 -9.12 -0.56
N LEU A 167 -7.76 -9.87 -1.46
CA LEU A 167 -7.05 -10.72 -2.42
C LEU A 167 -6.25 -9.91 -3.43
N ALA A 168 -6.72 -8.71 -3.81
CA ALA A 168 -5.96 -7.80 -4.65
C ALA A 168 -4.70 -7.29 -3.91
N MET A 169 -4.80 -6.99 -2.61
CA MET A 169 -3.64 -6.60 -1.79
C MET A 169 -2.64 -7.76 -1.63
N ILE A 170 -3.12 -8.98 -1.38
CA ILE A 170 -2.27 -10.18 -1.31
C ILE A 170 -1.54 -10.40 -2.63
N ALA A 171 -2.24 -10.31 -3.76
CA ALA A 171 -1.64 -10.45 -5.08
C ALA A 171 -0.65 -9.32 -5.38
N GLN A 172 -0.99 -8.07 -5.06
CA GLN A 172 -0.12 -6.92 -5.27
C GLN A 172 1.19 -7.07 -4.48
N TYR A 173 1.12 -7.54 -3.24
CA TYR A 173 2.30 -7.83 -2.44
C TYR A 173 3.12 -8.98 -3.01
N ALA A 174 2.49 -10.13 -3.28
CA ALA A 174 3.18 -11.32 -3.75
C ALA A 174 3.83 -11.12 -5.13
N MET A 175 3.19 -10.36 -6.02
CA MET A 175 3.71 -10.04 -7.35
C MET A 175 4.93 -9.10 -7.32
N GLN A 176 5.27 -8.47 -6.19
CA GLN A 176 6.55 -7.76 -6.05
C GLN A 176 7.74 -8.71 -6.04
N ASN A 177 7.53 -9.98 -5.68
CA ASN A 177 8.57 -10.98 -5.59
C ASN A 177 8.78 -11.71 -6.93
N ASP A 178 9.99 -11.60 -7.49
CA ASP A 178 10.34 -12.17 -8.80
C ASP A 178 10.17 -13.69 -8.87
N ILE A 179 10.48 -14.40 -7.79
CA ILE A 179 10.33 -15.86 -7.69
C ILE A 179 8.83 -16.21 -7.73
N PHE A 180 7.99 -15.49 -6.98
CA PHE A 180 6.54 -15.72 -7.02
C PHE A 180 5.97 -15.52 -8.43
N ARG A 181 6.41 -14.46 -9.13
CA ARG A 181 6.00 -14.17 -10.52
C ARG A 181 6.36 -15.32 -11.47
N GLU A 182 7.52 -15.93 -11.31
CA GLU A 182 7.95 -17.09 -12.11
C GLU A 182 6.95 -18.25 -11.98
N TYR A 183 6.61 -18.63 -10.75
CA TYR A 183 5.70 -19.76 -10.50
C TYR A 183 4.30 -19.52 -11.07
N VAL A 184 3.70 -18.35 -10.85
CA VAL A 184 2.32 -18.08 -11.30
C VAL A 184 2.20 -17.86 -12.81
N ASN A 185 3.31 -17.54 -13.48
CA ASN A 185 3.39 -17.43 -14.94
C ASN A 185 3.75 -18.78 -15.63
N THR A 186 3.97 -19.85 -14.86
CA THR A 186 4.33 -21.15 -15.41
C THR A 186 3.10 -21.88 -15.96
N VAL A 187 3.12 -22.24 -17.26
CA VAL A 187 2.03 -22.99 -17.92
C VAL A 187 2.08 -24.48 -17.60
N SER A 188 3.28 -25.06 -17.56
CA SER A 188 3.49 -26.48 -17.27
C SER A 188 4.82 -26.69 -16.60
N HIS A 189 4.88 -27.68 -15.71
CA HIS A 189 6.11 -28.12 -15.04
C HIS A 189 6.08 -29.64 -14.89
N THR A 190 7.24 -30.28 -14.90
CA THR A 190 7.34 -31.73 -14.68
C THR A 190 8.13 -31.96 -13.40
N ILE A 191 7.50 -32.62 -12.44
CA ILE A 191 8.20 -33.16 -11.27
C ILE A 191 8.77 -34.51 -11.67
N GLU A 192 10.09 -34.63 -11.68
CA GLU A 192 10.79 -35.88 -11.96
C GLU A 192 10.52 -36.96 -10.88
N PRO A 193 10.77 -38.25 -11.16
CA PRO A 193 10.60 -39.33 -10.19
C PRO A 193 11.28 -39.04 -8.84
N THR A 194 10.62 -39.43 -7.76
CA THR A 194 11.11 -39.23 -6.39
C THR A 194 11.65 -40.54 -5.80
N ASN A 195 12.02 -40.53 -4.52
CA ASN A 195 12.42 -41.75 -3.81
C ASN A 195 11.28 -42.76 -3.62
N ILE A 196 10.02 -42.38 -3.87
CA ILE A 196 8.85 -43.25 -3.74
C ILE A 196 8.11 -43.40 -5.07
N LYS A 197 7.89 -42.30 -5.80
CA LYS A 197 7.17 -42.31 -7.08
C LYS A 197 8.14 -42.55 -8.22
N THR A 198 7.96 -43.66 -8.94
CA THR A 198 8.82 -44.05 -10.07
C THR A 198 8.49 -43.34 -11.38
N GLU A 199 7.34 -42.66 -11.47
CA GLU A 199 6.89 -41.94 -12.65
C GLU A 199 6.95 -40.42 -12.44
N ALA A 200 7.24 -39.69 -13.51
CA ALA A 200 7.18 -38.24 -13.50
C ALA A 200 5.73 -37.74 -13.38
N ARG A 201 5.52 -36.62 -12.70
CA ARG A 201 4.21 -35.95 -12.58
C ARG A 201 4.19 -34.69 -13.42
N TYR A 202 3.30 -34.67 -14.41
CA TYR A 202 3.10 -33.52 -15.29
C TYR A 202 2.05 -32.58 -14.70
N LEU A 203 2.48 -31.36 -14.39
CA LEU A 203 1.64 -30.29 -13.87
C LEU A 203 1.21 -29.38 -15.01
N LYS A 204 -0.05 -28.95 -14.99
CA LYS A 204 -0.58 -27.97 -15.92
C LYS A 204 -1.31 -26.87 -15.19
N SER A 205 -1.02 -25.62 -15.56
CA SER A 205 -1.58 -24.45 -14.91
C SER A 205 -3.11 -24.50 -14.94
N THR A 206 -3.73 -24.28 -13.79
CA THR A 206 -5.19 -24.09 -13.71
C THR A 206 -5.61 -22.73 -14.29
N ASN A 207 -4.68 -21.79 -14.48
CA ASN A 207 -4.96 -20.47 -15.03
C ASN A 207 -5.00 -20.50 -16.56
N LYS A 208 -6.21 -20.67 -17.10
CA LYS A 208 -6.43 -20.73 -18.55
C LYS A 208 -6.08 -19.42 -19.28
N LEU A 209 -6.01 -18.27 -18.60
CA LEU A 209 -5.63 -16.99 -19.22
C LEU A 209 -4.23 -17.04 -19.87
N LEU A 210 -3.35 -17.93 -19.41
CA LEU A 210 -1.98 -18.02 -19.90
C LEU A 210 -1.90 -18.70 -21.28
N TYR A 211 -2.80 -19.63 -21.60
CA TYR A 211 -2.60 -20.54 -22.73
C TYR A 211 -3.86 -21.00 -23.49
N SER A 212 -5.07 -20.85 -22.93
CA SER A 212 -6.25 -21.55 -23.46
C SER A 212 -6.89 -20.87 -24.68
N ASN A 213 -7.06 -21.63 -25.76
CA ASN A 213 -7.82 -21.21 -26.96
C ASN A 213 -9.32 -21.58 -26.89
N GLU A 214 -9.78 -22.12 -25.76
CA GLU A 214 -11.22 -22.29 -25.51
C GLU A 214 -11.92 -20.93 -25.60
N LEU A 215 -13.08 -20.89 -26.26
CA LEU A 215 -13.80 -19.64 -26.52
C LEU A 215 -14.78 -19.33 -25.39
N ILE A 216 -14.83 -18.07 -25.00
CA ILE A 216 -15.84 -17.48 -24.11
C ILE A 216 -16.65 -16.43 -24.85
N ASN A 217 -17.89 -16.22 -24.43
CA ASN A 217 -18.69 -15.12 -24.91
C ASN A 217 -18.32 -13.84 -24.13
N LEU A 218 -17.78 -12.87 -24.85
CA LEU A 218 -17.51 -11.53 -24.37
C LEU A 218 -18.41 -10.58 -25.16
N ASP A 219 -19.55 -10.23 -24.55
CA ASP A 219 -20.53 -9.26 -25.07
C ASP A 219 -20.98 -9.54 -26.51
N GLY A 220 -21.34 -10.80 -26.76
CA GLY A 220 -21.82 -11.27 -28.06
C GLY A 220 -20.70 -11.69 -29.04
N LYS A 221 -19.43 -11.57 -28.66
CA LYS A 221 -18.28 -12.03 -29.45
C LYS A 221 -17.63 -13.23 -28.80
N ASN A 222 -17.22 -14.22 -29.61
CA ASN A 222 -16.45 -15.35 -29.11
C ASN A 222 -14.96 -15.02 -29.17
N VAL A 223 -14.30 -14.98 -28.02
CA VAL A 223 -12.87 -14.70 -27.89
C VAL A 223 -12.19 -15.83 -27.12
N PRO A 224 -10.90 -16.12 -27.36
CA PRO A 224 -10.18 -17.11 -26.55
C PRO A 224 -10.09 -16.66 -25.08
N ILE A 225 -10.14 -17.61 -24.14
CA ILE A 225 -9.92 -17.35 -22.71
C ILE A 225 -8.54 -16.72 -22.50
N LYS A 226 -7.52 -17.16 -23.25
CA LYS A 226 -6.18 -16.58 -23.19
C LYS A 226 -6.24 -15.06 -23.33
N TYR A 227 -5.68 -14.35 -22.36
CA TYR A 227 -5.56 -12.90 -22.39
C TYR A 227 -4.11 -12.52 -22.73
N LYS A 228 -3.94 -11.54 -23.61
CA LYS A 228 -2.61 -11.09 -24.06
C LYS A 228 -1.81 -10.56 -22.86
N ASN A 229 -0.55 -10.97 -22.75
CA ASN A 229 0.36 -10.58 -21.65
C ASN A 229 -0.09 -10.96 -20.22
N ALA A 230 -1.13 -11.79 -20.06
CA ALA A 230 -1.46 -12.33 -18.75
C ALA A 230 -0.29 -13.15 -18.20
N SER A 231 0.07 -12.88 -16.94
CA SER A 231 1.23 -13.48 -16.27
C SER A 231 0.93 -13.88 -14.82
N GLY A 232 -0.32 -14.23 -14.54
CA GLY A 232 -0.77 -14.67 -13.22
C GLY A 232 -2.27 -14.49 -13.01
N VAL A 233 -2.78 -14.63 -11.78
CA VAL A 233 -2.06 -15.10 -10.59
C VAL A 233 -2.59 -16.46 -10.16
N LYS A 234 -3.86 -16.56 -9.76
CA LYS A 234 -4.38 -17.81 -9.20
C LYS A 234 -5.89 -17.97 -9.39
N THR A 235 -6.28 -19.18 -9.78
CA THR A 235 -7.69 -19.60 -9.82
C THR A 235 -8.11 -20.27 -8.51
N GLY A 236 -9.41 -20.25 -8.21
CA GLY A 236 -10.03 -20.94 -7.09
C GLY A 236 -11.39 -21.50 -7.45
N TYR A 237 -11.69 -22.70 -6.93
CA TYR A 237 -13.03 -23.28 -7.03
C TYR A 237 -13.34 -24.17 -5.83
N THR A 238 -14.53 -24.00 -5.27
CA THR A 238 -15.25 -24.98 -4.43
C THR A 238 -16.73 -24.85 -4.75
N SER A 239 -17.56 -25.81 -4.34
CA SER A 239 -19.02 -25.72 -4.51
C SER A 239 -19.62 -24.46 -3.86
N GLN A 240 -19.04 -23.98 -2.76
CA GLN A 240 -19.52 -22.83 -2.00
C GLN A 240 -18.95 -21.52 -2.55
N ALA A 241 -17.68 -21.50 -2.94
CA ALA A 241 -17.01 -20.34 -3.50
C ALA A 241 -17.38 -20.06 -4.96
N GLN A 242 -17.88 -21.07 -5.69
CA GLN A 242 -17.92 -21.07 -7.15
C GLN A 242 -16.55 -20.70 -7.75
N ASN A 243 -16.49 -20.07 -8.92
CA ASN A 243 -15.23 -19.76 -9.59
C ASN A 243 -14.70 -18.41 -9.12
N CYS A 244 -13.46 -18.42 -8.65
CA CYS A 244 -12.70 -17.25 -8.26
C CYS A 244 -11.44 -17.13 -9.12
N LEU A 245 -11.05 -15.91 -9.45
CA LEU A 245 -9.86 -15.64 -10.25
C LEU A 245 -9.20 -14.35 -9.80
N VAL A 246 -7.89 -14.44 -9.55
CA VAL A 246 -7.01 -13.28 -9.38
C VAL A 246 -6.05 -13.27 -10.55
N SER A 247 -5.98 -12.15 -11.25
CA SER A 247 -5.24 -11.99 -12.51
C SER A 247 -4.31 -10.80 -12.44
N TYR A 248 -3.16 -10.93 -13.10
CA TYR A 248 -2.20 -9.85 -13.28
C TYR A 248 -1.83 -9.76 -14.76
N VAL A 249 -1.89 -8.56 -15.31
CA VAL A 249 -1.54 -8.27 -16.70
C VAL A 249 -0.73 -6.98 -16.77
N GLU A 250 0.30 -7.00 -17.62
CA GLU A 250 1.10 -5.83 -17.94
C GLU A 250 0.99 -5.51 -19.44
N GLU A 251 0.58 -4.28 -19.76
CA GLU A 251 0.51 -3.78 -21.12
C GLU A 251 0.86 -2.28 -21.15
N ASN A 252 1.73 -1.89 -22.08
CA ASN A 252 2.13 -0.49 -22.31
C ASN A 252 2.57 0.28 -21.04
N ASN A 253 3.39 -0.36 -20.18
CA ASN A 253 3.84 0.16 -18.88
C ASN A 253 2.72 0.41 -17.85
N GLN A 254 1.53 -0.14 -18.07
CA GLN A 254 0.46 -0.20 -17.08
C GLN A 254 0.31 -1.64 -16.60
N ARG A 255 0.19 -1.81 -15.28
CA ARG A 255 0.10 -3.10 -14.62
C ARG A 255 -1.19 -3.16 -13.85
N LEU A 256 -2.05 -4.12 -14.16
CA LEU A 256 -3.37 -4.24 -13.56
C LEU A 256 -3.51 -5.55 -12.81
N ILE A 257 -4.19 -5.49 -11.67
CA ILE A 257 -4.68 -6.68 -10.95
C ILE A 257 -6.20 -6.67 -10.98
N ALA A 258 -6.79 -7.76 -11.48
CA ALA A 258 -8.23 -8.00 -11.47
C ALA A 258 -8.54 -9.16 -10.54
N VAL A 259 -9.57 -9.01 -9.72
CA VAL A 259 -10.12 -10.09 -8.89
C VAL A 259 -11.61 -10.24 -9.17
N VAL A 260 -12.04 -11.47 -9.41
CA VAL A 260 -13.46 -11.84 -9.54
C VAL A 260 -13.73 -12.99 -8.59
N LEU A 261 -14.76 -12.86 -7.75
CA LEU A 261 -15.18 -13.88 -6.79
C LEU A 261 -16.59 -14.37 -7.09
N LYS A 262 -16.79 -15.67 -6.88
CA LYS A 262 -18.09 -16.35 -6.98
C LYS A 262 -18.81 -16.12 -8.30
N SER A 263 -18.09 -16.35 -9.40
CA SER A 263 -18.63 -16.36 -10.75
C SER A 263 -18.98 -17.79 -11.22
N SER A 264 -19.87 -17.88 -12.22
CA SER A 264 -20.39 -19.14 -12.73
C SER A 264 -19.55 -19.68 -13.88
N GLY A 265 -19.01 -20.89 -13.71
CA GLY A 265 -18.23 -21.59 -14.75
C GLY A 265 -17.15 -20.71 -15.40
N ASN A 266 -17.21 -20.61 -16.72
CA ASN A 266 -16.25 -19.83 -17.51
C ASN A 266 -16.53 -18.31 -17.50
N ASP A 267 -17.65 -17.85 -16.93
CA ASP A 267 -17.96 -16.42 -16.88
C ASP A 267 -16.92 -15.62 -16.08
N VAL A 268 -16.19 -16.29 -15.17
CA VAL A 268 -15.07 -15.71 -14.43
C VAL A 268 -13.99 -15.14 -15.37
N TYR A 269 -13.80 -15.77 -16.54
CA TYR A 269 -12.85 -15.31 -17.55
C TYR A 269 -13.43 -14.15 -18.36
N SER A 270 -14.73 -14.18 -18.71
CA SER A 270 -15.39 -13.05 -19.37
C SER A 270 -15.40 -11.81 -18.47
N ASP A 271 -15.70 -11.95 -17.17
CA ASP A 271 -15.65 -10.88 -16.19
C ASP A 271 -14.23 -10.30 -16.07
N THR A 272 -13.22 -11.17 -16.05
CA THR A 272 -11.82 -10.74 -16.00
C THR A 272 -11.40 -9.99 -17.26
N HIS A 273 -11.81 -10.45 -18.46
CA HIS A 273 -11.59 -9.72 -19.71
C HIS A 273 -12.24 -8.33 -19.65
N ARG A 274 -13.51 -8.23 -19.21
CA ARG A 274 -14.21 -6.95 -19.08
C ARG A 274 -13.48 -5.97 -18.17
N LEU A 275 -13.00 -6.44 -17.01
CA LEU A 275 -12.24 -5.60 -16.08
C LEU A 275 -10.93 -5.12 -16.70
N LEU A 276 -10.14 -6.03 -17.26
CA LEU A 276 -8.83 -5.69 -17.85
C LEU A 276 -8.99 -4.75 -19.04
N ASP A 277 -9.93 -5.03 -19.95
CA ASP A 277 -10.23 -4.19 -21.10
C ASP A 277 -10.72 -2.82 -20.65
N TYR A 278 -11.58 -2.74 -19.63
CA TYR A 278 -11.99 -1.47 -19.04
C TYR A 278 -10.80 -0.67 -18.52
N GLY A 279 -9.89 -1.29 -17.76
CA GLY A 279 -8.69 -0.64 -17.24
C GLY A 279 -7.77 -0.10 -18.33
N PHE A 280 -7.37 -0.97 -19.27
CA PHE A 280 -6.44 -0.62 -20.34
C PHE A 280 -7.05 0.30 -21.40
N ASN A 281 -8.38 0.33 -21.58
CA ASN A 281 -9.00 1.26 -22.51
C ASN A 281 -9.18 2.65 -21.90
N ASN A 282 -9.49 2.73 -20.60
CA ASN A 282 -9.95 3.97 -19.98
C ASN A 282 -8.91 4.66 -19.10
N PHE A 283 -7.90 3.98 -18.57
CA PHE A 283 -6.97 4.59 -17.61
C PHE A 283 -5.55 4.68 -18.15
N ARG A 284 -4.84 5.76 -17.82
CA ARG A 284 -3.43 5.94 -18.17
C ARG A 284 -2.66 6.42 -16.94
N ASN A 285 -1.51 5.79 -16.69
CA ASN A 285 -0.58 6.23 -15.64
C ASN A 285 0.04 7.57 -16.07
N THR A 286 -0.52 8.66 -15.55
CA THR A 286 -0.15 10.03 -15.91
C THR A 286 0.69 10.64 -14.79
N PRO A 287 1.88 11.19 -15.08
CA PRO A 287 2.62 12.00 -14.11
C PRO A 287 1.89 13.32 -13.86
N ILE A 288 1.53 13.56 -12.61
CA ILE A 288 0.84 14.78 -12.13
C ILE A 288 1.84 15.73 -11.47
N GLY A 289 2.87 15.18 -10.82
CA GLY A 289 4.01 15.91 -10.29
C GLY A 289 5.31 15.27 -10.76
N TYR A 290 6.33 16.07 -11.03
CA TYR A 290 7.63 15.59 -11.48
C TYR A 290 8.68 15.72 -10.40
N VAL A 291 9.57 14.73 -10.27
CA VAL A 291 10.75 14.85 -9.41
C VAL A 291 11.54 16.12 -9.75
N ASN A 292 11.99 16.85 -8.74
CA ASN A 292 12.64 18.16 -8.86
C ASN A 292 11.77 19.29 -9.44
N GLU A 293 10.47 19.09 -9.61
CA GLU A 293 9.54 20.19 -9.94
C GLU A 293 9.59 21.25 -8.83
N PHE A 294 9.82 22.50 -9.22
CA PHE A 294 9.75 23.63 -8.32
C PHE A 294 8.30 23.82 -7.84
N VAL A 295 8.12 23.87 -6.51
CA VAL A 295 6.81 24.06 -5.89
C VAL A 295 6.64 25.52 -5.45
N ASP A 296 7.56 26.02 -4.62
CA ASP A 296 7.48 27.37 -4.06
C ASP A 296 8.81 27.79 -3.40
N ASN A 297 8.93 29.08 -3.06
CA ASN A 297 9.97 29.60 -2.17
C ASN A 297 9.47 29.62 -0.72
N VAL A 298 9.86 28.60 0.05
CA VAL A 298 9.39 28.35 1.40
C VAL A 298 10.14 29.24 2.40
N LYS A 299 9.41 29.95 3.26
CA LYS A 299 9.99 30.84 4.28
C LYS A 299 10.61 30.04 5.42
N ILE A 300 11.86 30.35 5.76
CA ILE A 300 12.61 29.73 6.85
C ILE A 300 12.90 30.78 7.93
N SER A 301 12.29 30.59 9.09
CA SER A 301 12.50 31.46 10.25
C SER A 301 13.92 31.33 10.79
N LYS A 302 14.52 32.45 11.23
CA LYS A 302 15.89 32.50 11.80
C LYS A 302 16.97 31.96 10.86
N GLY A 303 16.68 31.81 9.56
CA GLY A 303 17.65 31.38 8.56
C GLY A 303 18.51 32.54 8.06
N LEU A 304 19.78 32.25 7.74
CA LEU A 304 20.67 33.17 7.03
C LEU A 304 20.05 33.56 5.69
N GLN A 305 19.47 32.59 4.99
CA GLN A 305 18.53 32.81 3.89
C GLN A 305 17.10 32.76 4.46
N PRO A 306 16.28 33.80 4.24
CA PRO A 306 14.91 33.85 4.77
C PRO A 306 13.94 32.96 4.00
N VAL A 307 14.33 32.46 2.83
CA VAL A 307 13.57 31.54 1.98
C VAL A 307 14.49 30.48 1.38
N VAL A 308 13.93 29.32 1.07
CA VAL A 308 14.58 28.27 0.29
C VAL A 308 13.62 27.73 -0.76
N ALA A 309 14.12 27.41 -1.95
CA ALA A 309 13.29 26.77 -2.97
C ALA A 309 12.96 25.34 -2.52
N GLY A 310 11.66 25.02 -2.50
CA GLY A 310 11.10 23.70 -2.27
C GLY A 310 10.83 23.01 -3.60
N ILE A 311 11.29 21.76 -3.72
CA ILE A 311 11.07 20.90 -4.90
C ILE A 311 10.41 19.59 -4.49
N LEU A 312 9.75 18.91 -5.43
CA LEU A 312 9.24 17.55 -5.19
C LEU A 312 10.38 16.53 -5.08
N ASP A 313 10.33 15.67 -4.05
CA ASP A 313 11.30 14.59 -3.83
C ASP A 313 11.16 13.42 -4.81
N LYS A 314 9.94 13.21 -5.33
CA LYS A 314 9.60 12.16 -6.28
C LYS A 314 8.48 12.60 -7.23
N SER A 315 8.44 11.97 -8.40
CA SER A 315 7.29 12.10 -9.29
C SER A 315 6.06 11.45 -8.67
N PHE A 316 4.90 12.09 -8.82
CA PHE A 316 3.61 11.52 -8.46
C PHE A 316 2.90 11.09 -9.75
N VAL A 317 2.65 9.80 -9.89
CA VAL A 317 1.99 9.18 -11.06
C VAL A 317 0.70 8.54 -10.58
N TYR A 318 -0.39 8.75 -11.32
CA TYR A 318 -1.70 8.18 -10.98
C TYR A 318 -2.46 7.72 -12.25
N PRO A 319 -3.21 6.61 -12.20
CA PRO A 319 -4.04 6.16 -13.31
C PRO A 319 -5.26 7.07 -13.48
N LEU A 320 -5.18 8.04 -14.40
CA LEU A 320 -6.26 8.97 -14.69
C LEU A 320 -7.14 8.46 -15.82
N LEU A 321 -8.45 8.71 -15.71
CA LEU A 321 -9.41 8.44 -16.77
C LEU A 321 -9.03 9.25 -18.02
N ASN A 322 -8.76 8.55 -19.12
CA ASN A 322 -8.23 9.07 -20.38
C ASN A 322 -6.96 9.94 -20.23
N GLY A 323 -6.24 9.78 -19.12
CA GLY A 323 -5.08 10.62 -18.79
C GLY A 323 -5.42 12.07 -18.43
N ASN A 324 -6.70 12.40 -18.17
CA ASN A 324 -7.13 13.78 -17.96
C ASN A 324 -6.70 14.33 -16.58
N ILE A 325 -5.74 15.25 -16.58
CA ILE A 325 -5.21 15.91 -15.39
C ILE A 325 -6.07 17.08 -14.88
N GLU A 326 -7.01 17.59 -15.69
CA GLU A 326 -7.79 18.79 -15.35
C GLU A 326 -8.64 18.61 -14.08
N ASN A 327 -9.02 17.36 -13.77
CA ASN A 327 -9.80 17.01 -12.59
C ASN A 327 -8.95 16.82 -11.32
N VAL A 328 -7.62 16.99 -11.41
CA VAL A 328 -6.72 16.81 -10.27
C VAL A 328 -6.48 18.14 -9.56
N GLU A 329 -6.99 18.24 -8.34
CA GLU A 329 -6.71 19.36 -7.45
C GLU A 329 -5.38 19.16 -6.71
N ARG A 330 -4.57 20.22 -6.62
CA ARG A 330 -3.29 20.23 -5.91
C ARG A 330 -3.37 21.17 -4.71
N LYS A 331 -3.04 20.66 -3.51
CA LYS A 331 -3.00 21.44 -2.28
C LYS A 331 -1.61 21.34 -1.65
N ILE A 332 -1.00 22.49 -1.40
CA ILE A 332 0.32 22.59 -0.76
C ILE A 332 0.12 22.78 0.75
N VAL A 333 0.78 21.94 1.55
CA VAL A 333 0.76 21.99 3.02
C VAL A 333 2.19 22.01 3.54
N TYR A 334 2.58 23.07 4.24
CA TYR A 334 3.90 23.18 4.87
C TYR A 334 3.89 22.64 6.30
N ASN A 335 5.05 22.16 6.75
CA ASN A 335 5.25 21.83 8.16
C ASN A 335 5.17 23.11 9.01
N ASP A 336 4.64 22.98 10.23
CA ASP A 336 4.67 24.06 11.20
C ASP A 336 6.13 24.39 11.58
N ASP A 337 6.40 25.66 11.90
CA ASP A 337 7.67 26.11 12.47
C ASP A 337 8.93 25.69 11.69
N LEU A 338 8.95 25.95 10.38
CA LEU A 338 10.17 25.86 9.57
C LEU A 338 11.23 26.87 10.04
N VAL A 339 12.11 26.43 10.94
CA VAL A 339 13.16 27.23 11.58
C VAL A 339 14.53 26.65 11.24
N ALA A 340 15.50 27.52 10.93
CA ALA A 340 16.88 27.11 10.72
C ALA A 340 17.52 26.51 12.01
N PRO A 341 18.48 25.58 11.87
CA PRO A 341 19.09 25.12 10.63
C PRO A 341 18.25 24.08 9.87
N ILE A 342 18.20 24.21 8.54
CA ILE A 342 17.63 23.23 7.62
C ILE A 342 18.75 22.68 6.73
N LYS A 343 18.72 21.39 6.42
CA LYS A 343 19.64 20.75 5.48
C LYS A 343 18.99 20.55 4.12
N LYS A 344 19.82 20.47 3.08
CA LYS A 344 19.40 20.01 1.76
C LYS A 344 18.75 18.63 1.88
N GLY A 345 17.56 18.48 1.30
CA GLY A 345 16.76 17.25 1.36
C GLY A 345 15.81 17.16 2.55
N ASP A 346 15.88 18.07 3.53
CA ASP A 346 14.90 18.10 4.62
C ASP A 346 13.50 18.39 4.08
N VAL A 347 12.50 17.67 4.61
CA VAL A 347 11.09 17.82 4.24
C VAL A 347 10.53 19.12 4.83
N LEU A 348 10.11 20.01 3.95
CA LEU A 348 9.52 21.32 4.25
C LEU A 348 7.98 21.26 4.34
N GLY A 349 7.39 20.23 3.77
CA GLY A 349 5.95 20.09 3.62
C GLY A 349 5.62 19.03 2.57
N LYS A 350 4.43 19.11 2.00
CA LYS A 350 3.93 18.18 1.00
C LYS A 350 2.95 18.83 0.03
N VAL A 351 2.84 18.23 -1.14
CA VAL A 351 1.75 18.47 -2.09
C VAL A 351 0.79 17.28 -1.99
N GLU A 352 -0.44 17.56 -1.57
CA GLU A 352 -1.56 16.61 -1.54
C GLU A 352 -2.35 16.73 -2.86
N TYR A 353 -2.69 15.59 -3.46
CA TYR A 353 -3.42 15.50 -4.71
C TYR A 353 -4.82 14.94 -4.46
N PHE A 354 -5.85 15.53 -5.09
CA PHE A 354 -7.24 15.13 -4.92
C PHE A 354 -7.97 14.98 -6.27
N ILE A 355 -8.93 14.06 -6.33
CA ILE A 355 -9.92 13.95 -7.40
C ILE A 355 -11.30 13.89 -6.74
N ASP A 356 -12.23 14.75 -7.16
CA ASP A 356 -13.57 14.84 -6.59
C ASP A 356 -13.59 14.95 -5.05
N GLY A 357 -12.61 15.67 -4.49
CA GLY A 357 -12.42 15.85 -3.04
C GLY A 357 -11.82 14.65 -2.29
N GLN A 358 -11.56 13.52 -2.97
CA GLN A 358 -10.89 12.37 -2.38
C GLN A 358 -9.37 12.47 -2.59
N SER A 359 -8.61 12.26 -1.51
CA SER A 359 -7.15 12.24 -1.55
C SER A 359 -6.66 11.03 -2.35
N ILE A 360 -5.90 11.26 -3.41
CA ILE A 360 -5.30 10.22 -4.24
C ILE A 360 -3.82 9.97 -3.91
N GLY A 361 -3.19 10.84 -3.12
CA GLY A 361 -1.83 10.66 -2.63
C GLY A 361 -1.08 11.98 -2.40
N GLU A 362 0.21 11.87 -2.13
CA GLU A 362 1.07 13.02 -1.82
C GLU A 362 2.53 12.82 -2.24
N SER A 363 3.22 13.94 -2.47
CA SER A 363 4.68 14.02 -2.64
C SER A 363 5.28 15.03 -1.66
N ASN A 364 6.48 14.75 -1.15
CA ASN A 364 7.11 15.67 -0.20
C ASN A 364 7.73 16.86 -0.94
N ILE A 365 7.72 18.01 -0.29
CA ILE A 365 8.47 19.19 -0.69
C ILE A 365 9.76 19.18 0.12
N ILE A 366 10.92 19.13 -0.54
CA ILE A 366 12.23 19.09 0.11
C ILE A 366 13.06 20.34 -0.18
N SER A 367 13.94 20.67 0.76
CA SER A 367 14.87 21.80 0.61
C SER A 367 15.93 21.54 -0.46
N THR A 368 16.15 22.51 -1.33
CA THR A 368 17.20 22.48 -2.36
C THR A 368 18.61 22.75 -1.83
N MET A 369 18.75 23.32 -0.63
CA MET A 369 20.04 23.69 -0.02
C MET A 369 20.00 23.68 1.52
N ASP A 370 21.18 23.81 2.12
CA ASP A 370 21.29 24.06 3.55
C ASP A 370 20.93 25.52 3.87
N VAL A 371 20.15 25.75 4.92
CA VAL A 371 19.85 27.07 5.47
C VAL A 371 20.42 27.13 6.88
N ALA A 372 21.55 27.79 7.04
CA ALA A 372 22.19 27.98 8.35
C ALA A 372 21.39 28.97 9.21
N LEU A 373 21.56 28.89 10.55
CA LEU A 373 20.99 29.88 11.46
C LEU A 373 21.61 31.27 11.20
N ASP A 374 20.77 32.30 11.14
CA ASP A 374 21.19 33.69 11.03
C ASP A 374 22.09 34.09 12.23
N PRO A 375 23.33 34.55 11.98
CA PRO A 375 24.23 35.01 13.01
C PRO A 375 23.66 36.13 13.90
N MET A 376 22.78 36.99 13.38
CA MET A 376 22.18 38.07 14.17
C MET A 376 21.19 37.51 15.20
N THR A 377 20.41 36.51 14.83
CA THR A 377 19.58 35.73 15.76
C THR A 377 20.42 35.06 16.85
N LYS A 378 21.56 34.46 16.49
CA LYS A 378 22.50 33.87 17.46
C LYS A 378 23.04 34.92 18.44
N THR A 379 23.30 36.13 17.96
CA THR A 379 23.84 37.24 18.75
C THR A 379 22.80 37.82 19.69
N LEU A 380 21.57 38.04 19.22
CA LEU A 380 20.44 38.49 20.03
C LEU A 380 20.14 37.53 21.19
N ASN A 381 20.05 36.22 20.91
CA ASN A 381 19.87 35.21 21.96
C ASN A 381 21.00 35.27 22.99
N LYS A 382 22.26 35.38 22.54
CA LYS A 382 23.42 35.48 23.45
C LYS A 382 23.42 36.75 24.32
N ILE A 383 22.82 37.85 23.84
CA ILE A 383 22.65 39.10 24.60
C ILE A 383 21.48 38.96 25.58
N LEU A 384 20.35 38.38 25.15
CA LEU A 384 19.16 38.14 25.97
C LEU A 384 19.43 37.15 27.11
N ASP A 385 20.22 36.10 26.86
CA ASP A 385 20.66 35.16 27.90
C ASP A 385 21.50 35.85 29.00
N LYS A 386 22.06 37.02 28.70
CA LYS A 386 22.77 37.88 29.64
C LYS A 386 21.93 39.02 30.18
N TRP A 387 20.60 38.85 30.24
CA TRP A 387 19.66 39.84 30.81
C TRP A 387 20.07 40.32 32.22
N TYR A 388 20.71 39.46 33.01
CA TYR A 388 21.21 39.79 34.35
C TYR A 388 22.21 40.96 34.34
N LEU A 389 22.95 41.18 33.26
CA LEU A 389 23.85 42.33 33.09
C LEU A 389 23.05 43.64 32.98
N PHE A 390 21.90 43.64 32.32
CA PHE A 390 21.00 44.80 32.27
C PHE A 390 20.42 45.11 33.65
N VAL A 391 20.03 44.10 34.41
CA VAL A 391 19.57 44.27 35.80
C VAL A 391 20.67 44.84 36.68
N PHE A 392 21.91 44.33 36.55
CA PHE A 392 23.06 44.87 37.28
C PHE A 392 23.33 46.34 36.93
N ALA A 393 23.25 46.70 35.64
CA ALA A 393 23.42 48.08 35.20
C ALA A 393 22.34 49.01 35.78
N ILE A 394 21.08 48.58 35.82
CA ILE A 394 19.97 49.35 36.43
C ILE A 394 20.20 49.54 37.93
N ILE A 395 20.67 48.51 38.64
CA ILE A 395 21.02 48.60 40.07
C ILE A 395 22.16 49.60 40.29
N ILE A 396 23.19 49.59 39.45
CA ILE A 396 24.32 50.54 39.54
C ILE A 396 23.84 51.97 39.27
N ILE A 397 23.06 52.19 38.22
CA ILE A 397 22.54 53.52 37.85
C ILE A 397 21.63 54.07 38.95
N SER A 398 20.70 53.26 39.48
CA SER A 398 19.83 53.67 40.59
C SER A 398 20.64 54.06 41.83
N ARG A 399 21.70 53.30 42.15
CA ARG A 399 22.61 53.63 43.26
C ARG A 399 23.35 54.94 43.04
N ILE A 400 23.82 55.21 41.82
CA ILE A 400 24.46 56.50 41.45
C ILE A 400 23.46 57.66 41.61
N LEU A 401 22.21 57.49 41.15
CA LEU A 401 21.16 58.52 41.27
C LEU A 401 20.82 58.81 42.74
N VAL A 402 20.73 57.79 43.59
CA VAL A 402 20.52 57.94 45.05
C VAL A 402 21.71 58.68 45.69
N LEU A 403 22.94 58.36 45.31
CA LEU A 403 24.12 59.06 45.82
C LEU A 403 24.16 60.54 45.38
N LYS A 404 23.81 60.83 44.12
CA LYS A 404 23.65 62.19 43.62
C LYS A 404 22.57 62.96 44.37
N SER A 405 21.40 62.35 44.63
CA SER A 405 20.31 62.99 45.38
C SER A 405 20.69 63.29 46.83
N LYS A 406 21.38 62.35 47.51
CA LYS A 406 21.93 62.57 48.87
C LYS A 406 22.97 63.69 48.88
N LYS A 407 23.86 63.76 47.88
CA LYS A 407 24.85 64.84 47.75
C LYS A 407 24.18 66.20 47.50
N ARG A 408 23.12 66.25 46.70
CA ARG A 408 22.30 67.46 46.46
C ARG A 408 21.61 67.93 47.75
N LYS A 409 20.99 67.03 48.52
CA LYS A 409 20.39 67.33 49.83
C LYS A 409 21.42 67.83 50.86
N ARG A 410 22.63 67.24 50.90
CA ARG A 410 23.73 67.72 51.78
C ARG A 410 24.22 69.12 51.39
N ARG A 411 24.32 69.44 50.10
CA ARG A 411 24.67 70.80 49.62
C ARG A 411 23.58 71.82 49.97
N HIS A 412 22.30 71.44 49.88
CA HIS A 412 21.20 72.31 50.27
C HIS A 412 21.22 72.64 51.78
N ARG A 413 21.46 71.64 52.64
CA ARG A 413 21.61 71.84 54.09
C ARG A 413 22.82 72.71 54.48
N ARG A 414 23.91 72.69 53.71
CA ARG A 414 25.08 73.56 53.95
C ARG A 414 24.84 75.03 53.56
N ARG A 415 23.95 75.32 52.61
CA ARG A 415 23.56 76.71 52.26
C ARG A 415 22.61 77.34 53.29
N SER A 416 21.92 76.52 54.10
CA SER A 416 21.02 76.98 55.18
C SER A 416 21.76 77.43 56.45
N TYR A 417 23.09 77.24 56.51
CA TYR A 417 23.96 77.55 57.66
C TYR A 417 25.08 78.53 57.26
N ALA A 418 24.79 79.50 56.40
CA ALA A 418 25.69 80.64 56.21
C ALA A 418 25.28 81.73 57.23
N PRO A 419 26.14 82.06 58.23
CA PRO A 419 25.83 83.14 59.16
C PRO A 419 25.87 84.49 58.43
N TYR A 420 24.87 85.32 58.71
CA TYR A 420 24.85 86.72 58.28
C TYR A 420 26.03 87.45 58.92
N VAL A 421 26.90 88.02 58.08
CA VAL A 421 27.87 89.06 58.43
C VAL A 421 27.57 90.25 57.54
#